data_AF-A0A0P1FD25-F1
#
_entry.id   AF-A0A0P1FD25-F1
#
_cell.length_a   1.000
_cell.length_b   1.000
_cell.length_c   1.000
_cell.angle_alpha   90.00
_cell.angle_beta   90.00
_cell.angle_gamma   90.00
#
_symmetry.space_group_name_H-M   'P 1'
#
loop_
_entity.id
_entity.type
_entity.pdbx_description
1 polymer ?
#
loop_
_entity_poly.entity_id
_entity_poly.type
_entity_poly.pdbx_seq_one_letter_code
_entity_poly.pdbx_strand_id
1 'polypeptide(L)'
;MKVTDWRMIQRGALKYIWHRGQGEELFDLAKDPGECHNLATDPAAAVHLNDLRTGLTDFLRSTQDPLLSDWITDLEKLECAN
;
A
#
# COMPACT_ATOMS: atom_id res chain seq x y z
N MET A 1 -15.97 15.33 7.62
CA MET A 1 -15.39 14.03 7.25
C MET A 1 -14.29 14.31 6.23
N LYS A 2 -13.01 14.19 6.59
CA LYS A 2 -11.94 14.31 5.60
C LYS A 2 -11.96 13.02 4.80
N VAL A 3 -12.40 13.09 3.55
CA VAL A 3 -12.16 12.00 2.60
C VAL A 3 -10.68 12.09 2.26
N THR A 4 -9.94 11.06 2.61
CA THR A 4 -8.52 10.94 2.25
C THR A 4 -8.44 10.16 0.96
N ASP A 5 -7.71 10.70 -0.02
CA ASP A 5 -7.42 9.97 -1.25
C ASP A 5 -6.67 8.67 -0.93
N TRP A 6 -6.97 7.63 -1.69
CA TRP A 6 -6.31 6.33 -1.56
C TRP A 6 -5.98 5.75 -2.93
N ARG A 7 -4.99 4.86 -2.96
CA ARG A 7 -4.69 4.00 -4.10
C ARG A 7 -4.53 2.58 -3.63
N MET A 8 -4.90 1.65 -4.49
CA MET A 8 -4.89 0.24 -4.19
C MET A 8 -4.28 -0.52 -5.35
N ILE A 9 -3.49 -1.53 -5.03
CA ILE A 9 -3.05 -2.55 -5.98
C ILE A 9 -3.35 -3.93 -5.39
N GLN A 10 -3.79 -4.84 -6.24
CA GLN A 10 -4.02 -6.23 -5.87
C GLN A 10 -3.18 -7.14 -6.79
N ARG A 11 -2.43 -8.07 -6.20
CA ARG A 11 -1.72 -9.14 -6.93
C ARG A 11 -2.12 -10.49 -6.36
N GLY A 12 -2.88 -11.25 -7.14
CA GLY A 12 -3.47 -12.51 -6.66
C GLY A 12 -4.39 -12.26 -5.47
N ALA A 13 -4.10 -12.94 -4.35
CA ALA A 13 -4.86 -12.81 -3.10
C ALA A 13 -4.38 -11.63 -2.22
N LEU A 14 -3.25 -11.00 -2.53
CA LEU A 14 -2.73 -9.90 -1.72
C LEU A 14 -3.30 -8.58 -2.21
N LYS A 15 -3.89 -7.82 -1.30
CA LYS A 15 -4.44 -6.49 -1.54
C LYS A 15 -3.69 -5.48 -0.68
N TYR A 16 -3.12 -4.47 -1.33
CA TYR A 16 -2.39 -3.38 -0.69
C TYR A 16 -3.10 -2.06 -0.93
N ILE A 17 -3.30 -1.28 0.13
CA ILE A 17 -3.95 0.03 0.10
C ILE A 17 -3.03 1.06 0.74
N TRP A 18 -2.80 2.16 0.04
CA TRP A 18 -2.18 3.35 0.60
C TRP A 18 -3.22 4.44 0.79
N HIS A 19 -3.24 5.04 1.99
CA HIS A 19 -4.03 6.21 2.32
C HIS A 19 -3.11 7.42 2.45
N ARG A 20 -3.36 8.45 1.62
CA ARG A 20 -2.54 9.66 1.57
C ARG A 20 -2.39 10.29 2.96
N GLY A 21 -1.17 10.32 3.49
CA GLY A 21 -0.87 10.88 4.81
C GLY A 21 -1.46 10.12 6.00
N GLN A 22 -2.01 8.91 5.81
CA GLN A 22 -2.58 8.10 6.90
C GLN A 22 -1.97 6.69 7.03
N GLY A 23 -1.10 6.28 6.10
CA GLY A 23 -0.37 5.02 6.18
C GLY A 23 -0.86 4.00 5.17
N GLU A 24 -0.66 2.73 5.48
CA GLU A 24 -0.92 1.64 4.55
C GLU A 24 -1.58 0.42 5.21
N GLU A 25 -2.25 -0.36 4.38
CA GLU A 25 -2.91 -1.61 4.77
C GLU A 25 -2.55 -2.72 3.79
N LEU A 26 -2.30 -3.91 4.32
CA LEU A 26 -2.03 -5.12 3.54
C LEU A 26 -2.92 -6.25 4.03
N PHE A 27 -3.66 -6.89 3.11
CA PHE A 27 -4.53 -8.01 3.41
C PHE A 27 -4.23 -9.22 2.53
N ASP A 28 -4.23 -10.41 3.12
CA ASP A 28 -4.24 -11.69 2.41
C ASP A 28 -5.69 -12.18 2.29
N LEU A 29 -6.33 -11.89 1.17
CA LEU A 29 -7.74 -12.21 0.92
C LEU A 29 -8.02 -13.72 0.85
N ALA A 30 -7.00 -14.57 0.71
CA ALA A 30 -7.19 -16.02 0.75
C ALA A 30 -7.38 -16.51 2.19
N LYS A 31 -6.67 -15.90 3.15
CA LYS A 31 -6.78 -16.23 4.59
C LYS A 31 -7.79 -15.36 5.32
N ASP A 32 -7.96 -14.13 4.87
CA ASP A 32 -8.82 -13.13 5.49
C ASP A 32 -9.66 -12.39 4.42
N PRO A 33 -10.70 -13.05 3.87
CA PRO A 33 -11.59 -12.42 2.89
C PRO A 33 -12.34 -11.20 3.44
N GLY A 34 -12.39 -11.03 4.76
CA GLY A 34 -13.05 -9.93 5.44
C GLY A 34 -12.15 -8.73 5.70
N GLU A 35 -10.87 -8.77 5.30
CA GLU A 35 -9.91 -7.67 5.48
C GLU A 35 -9.84 -7.17 6.94
N CYS A 36 -9.94 -8.10 7.89
CA CYS A 36 -9.99 -7.80 9.32
C CYS A 36 -8.59 -7.64 9.93
N HIS A 37 -7.55 -8.15 9.29
CA HIS A 37 -6.18 -8.19 9.81
C HIS A 37 -5.22 -7.48 8.85
N ASN A 38 -4.84 -6.26 9.22
CA ASN A 38 -3.81 -5.52 8.51
C ASN A 38 -2.41 -6.12 8.80
N LEU A 39 -1.74 -6.60 7.75
CA LEU A 39 -0.42 -7.22 7.76
C LEU A 39 0.72 -6.24 7.43
N ALA A 40 0.45 -4.94 7.27
CA ALA A 40 1.46 -3.96 6.84
C ALA A 40 2.66 -3.85 7.80
N THR A 41 2.47 -4.17 9.08
CA THR A 41 3.53 -4.16 10.09
C THR A 41 4.05 -5.56 10.44
N ASP A 42 3.56 -6.61 9.77
CA ASP A 42 4.00 -7.98 9.99
C ASP A 42 5.34 -8.22 9.26
N PRO A 43 6.45 -8.53 9.97
CA PRO A 43 7.73 -8.82 9.35
C PRO A 43 7.67 -9.99 8.35
N ALA A 44 6.76 -10.96 8.56
CA ALA A 44 6.58 -12.09 7.65
C ALA A 44 5.98 -11.65 6.29
N ALA A 45 5.31 -10.51 6.25
CA ALA A 45 4.71 -9.95 5.04
C ALA A 45 5.62 -8.92 4.33
N ALA A 46 6.78 -8.57 4.89
CA ALA A 46 7.63 -7.47 4.41
C ALA A 46 8.06 -7.60 2.94
N VAL A 47 8.39 -8.82 2.50
CA VAL A 47 8.77 -9.08 1.09
C VAL A 47 7.60 -8.76 0.16
N HIS A 48 6.41 -9.29 0.46
CA HIS A 48 5.21 -9.06 -0.32
C HIS A 48 4.76 -7.58 -0.30
N LEU A 49 4.90 -6.93 0.85
CA LEU A 49 4.61 -5.51 1.01
C LEU A 49 5.49 -4.67 0.08
N ASN A 50 6.80 -4.93 0.05
CA ASN A 50 7.73 -4.21 -0.82
C ASN A 50 7.44 -4.45 -2.30
N ASP A 51 7.13 -5.68 -2.71
CA ASP A 51 6.73 -5.99 -4.09
C ASP A 51 5.48 -5.21 -4.51
N LEU A 52 4.51 -5.07 -3.61
CA LEU A 52 3.27 -4.32 -3.86
C LEU A 52 3.51 -2.81 -3.88
N ARG A 53 4.38 -2.28 -3.01
CA ARG A 53 4.81 -0.86 -3.02
C ARG A 53 5.53 -0.50 -4.32
N THR A 54 6.44 -1.36 -4.80
CA THR A 54 7.08 -1.18 -6.11
C THR A 54 6.05 -1.21 -7.23
N GLY A 55 5.14 -2.20 -7.21
CA GLY A 55 4.07 -2.31 -8.20
C GLY A 55 3.14 -1.09 -8.23
N LEU A 56 2.79 -0.54 -7.07
CA LEU A 56 2.00 0.69 -6.99
C LEU A 56 2.78 1.88 -7.56
N THR A 57 4.06 2.00 -7.23
CA THR A 57 4.93 3.06 -7.75
C THR A 57 4.99 3.05 -9.28
N ASP A 58 5.18 1.87 -9.86
CA ASP A 58 5.22 1.71 -11.32
C ASP A 58 3.88 2.06 -11.96
N PHE A 59 2.78 1.63 -11.35
CA PHE A 59 1.44 1.98 -11.81
C PHE A 59 1.22 3.49 -11.82
N LEU A 60 1.49 4.19 -10.70
CA LEU A 60 1.31 5.64 -10.59
C LEU A 60 2.20 6.42 -11.57
N ARG A 61 3.42 5.95 -11.83
CA ARG A 61 4.30 6.52 -12.87
C ARG A 61 3.71 6.33 -14.27
N SER A 62 3.25 5.12 -14.58
CA SER A 62 2.73 4.79 -15.91
C SER A 62 1.46 5.56 -16.27
N THR A 63 0.63 5.87 -15.28
CA THR A 63 -0.63 6.61 -15.46
C THR A 63 -0.48 8.11 -15.27
N GLN A 64 0.72 8.59 -14.93
CA GLN A 64 0.98 9.98 -14.56
C GLN A 64 0.03 10.45 -13.45
N ASP A 65 -0.19 9.60 -12.44
CA ASP A 65 -1.15 9.86 -11.38
C ASP A 65 -0.77 11.15 -10.62
N PRO A 66 -1.72 12.08 -10.39
CA PRO A 66 -1.43 13.34 -9.72
C PRO A 66 -0.94 13.16 -8.27
N LEU A 67 -1.18 12.01 -7.64
CA LEU A 67 -0.73 11.69 -6.28
C LEU A 67 0.63 10.99 -6.24
N LEU A 68 1.33 10.84 -7.36
CA LEU A 68 2.65 10.20 -7.40
C LEU A 68 3.64 10.88 -6.43
N SER A 69 3.67 12.21 -6.38
CA SER A 69 4.57 12.95 -5.48
C SER A 69 4.25 12.70 -4.01
N ASP A 70 2.96 12.74 -3.64
CA ASP A 70 2.51 12.41 -2.28
C ASP A 70 2.87 10.98 -1.89
N TRP A 71 2.69 10.03 -2.81
CA TRP A 71 3.05 8.63 -2.61
C TRP A 71 4.53 8.45 -2.31
N ILE A 72 5.42 9.04 -3.12
CA ILE A 72 6.88 8.93 -2.92
C ILE A 72 7.27 9.50 -1.55
N THR A 73 6.74 10.67 -1.18
CA THR A 73 7.02 11.28 0.12
C THR A 73 6.53 10.44 1.30
N ASP A 74 5.38 9.78 1.17
CA ASP A 74 4.88 8.91 2.24
C ASP A 74 5.61 7.57 2.30
N LEU A 75 5.98 7.01 1.14
CA LEU A 75 6.77 5.78 1.05
C LEU A 75 8.13 5.93 1.76
N GLU A 76 8.84 7.03 1.53
CA GLU A 76 10.11 7.34 2.21
C GLU A 76 9.97 7.34 3.74
N LYS A 77 8.84 7.84 4.26
CA LYS A 77 8.56 7.85 5.71
C LYS A 77 8.27 6.45 6.23
N LEU A 78 7.52 5.64 5.48
CA LEU A 78 7.18 4.26 5.83
C LEU A 78 8.44 3.38 5.88
N GLU A 79 9.39 3.60 4.97
CA GLU A 79 10.67 2.88 4.96
C GLU A 79 11.59 3.29 6.11
N CYS A 80 11.58 4.55 6.55
CA CYS A 80 12.36 5.01 7.70
C CYS A 80 11.80 4.55 9.06
N ALA A 81 10.54 4.12 9.11
CA ALA A 81 9.85 3.73 10.34
C ALA A 81 9.95 2.23 10.68
N ASN A 82 10.50 1.42 9.78
CA ASN A 82 10.65 -0.04 9.91
C ASN A 82 12.08 -0.48 10.24
#